data_AF-A0A2V5NUJ2-F1
#
_entry.id   AF-A0A2V5NUJ2-F1
#
_cell.length_a   1.000
_cell.length_b   1.000
_cell.length_c   1.000
_cell.angle_alpha   90.00
_cell.angle_beta   90.00
_cell.angle_gamma   90.00
#
_symmetry.space_group_name_H-M   'P 1'
#
loop_
_entity.id
_entity.type
_entity.pdbx_description
1 polymer ?
#
loop_
_entity_poly.entity_id
_entity_poly.type
_entity_poly.pdbx_seq_one_letter_code
_entity_poly.pdbx_strand_id
1 'polypeptide(L)'
;MRRAWRRVRYRLEWLGLKAATKLVPLLSRKACYRLALLLGSLGAILDRRGRRVALSNLRVAFGDEISAEGRAQIVRESYQHFARTMLDFFWSPRL
;
A
#
# COMPACT_ATOMS: atom_id res chain seq x y z
N MET A 1 21.29 -8.24 19.50
CA MET A 1 20.05 -8.65 18.77
C MET A 1 19.46 -7.54 17.88
N ARG A 2 19.15 -6.32 18.38
CA ARG A 2 18.55 -5.22 17.57
C ARG A 2 19.37 -4.74 16.35
N ARG A 3 20.71 -4.89 16.37
CA ARG A 3 21.60 -4.49 15.24
C ARG A 3 21.64 -5.52 14.11
N ALA A 4 21.53 -6.81 14.42
CA ALA A 4 21.51 -7.88 13.43
C ALA A 4 20.17 -7.88 12.65
N TRP A 5 19.05 -7.75 13.37
CA TRP A 5 17.73 -7.63 12.77
C TRP A 5 17.63 -6.44 11.82
N ARG A 6 18.17 -5.27 12.19
CA ARG A 6 18.22 -4.10 11.32
C ARG A 6 18.94 -4.39 10.00
N ARG A 7 20.11 -5.03 10.05
CA ARG A 7 20.86 -5.40 8.83
C ARG A 7 20.09 -6.38 7.95
N VAL A 8 19.46 -7.39 8.53
CA VAL A 8 18.61 -8.33 7.77
C VAL A 8 17.44 -7.60 7.13
N ARG A 9 16.70 -6.79 7.90
CA ARG A 9 15.60 -5.97 7.39
C ARG A 9 16.04 -5.08 6.23
N TYR A 10 17.15 -4.35 6.37
CA TYR A 10 17.65 -3.49 5.28
C TYR A 10 18.02 -4.28 4.03
N ARG A 11 18.59 -5.49 4.17
CA ARG A 11 18.86 -6.36 3.03
C ARG A 11 17.58 -6.82 2.34
N LEU A 12 16.54 -7.18 3.12
CA LEU A 12 15.24 -7.55 2.58
C LEU A 12 14.54 -6.37 1.90
N GLU A 13 14.58 -5.18 2.51
CA GLU A 13 14.06 -3.93 1.92
C GLU A 13 14.76 -3.61 0.60
N TRP A 14 16.10 -3.65 0.58
CA TRP A 14 16.89 -3.44 -0.64
C TRP A 14 16.59 -4.47 -1.72
N LEU A 15 16.53 -5.76 -1.36
CA LEU A 15 16.22 -6.84 -2.30
C LEU A 15 14.80 -6.68 -2.88
N GLY A 16 13.83 -6.33 -2.02
CA GLY A 16 12.45 -6.07 -2.43
C GLY A 16 12.35 -4.90 -3.40
N LEU A 17 13.02 -3.78 -3.12
CA LEU A 17 13.07 -2.62 -4.01
C LEU A 17 13.75 -2.95 -5.35
N LYS A 18 14.89 -3.66 -5.30
CA LYS A 18 15.61 -4.10 -6.51
C LYS A 18 14.74 -5.04 -7.35
N ALA A 19 14.02 -5.96 -6.72
CA ALA A 19 13.08 -6.82 -7.42
C ALA A 19 11.93 -6.01 -8.04
N ALA A 20 11.32 -5.08 -7.29
CA ALA A 20 10.23 -4.25 -7.80
C ALA A 20 10.64 -3.43 -9.02
N THR A 21 11.80 -2.76 -8.98
CA THR A 21 12.33 -1.97 -10.11
C THR A 21 12.61 -2.79 -11.37
N LYS A 22 12.84 -4.10 -11.25
CA LYS A 22 13.10 -4.98 -12.40
C LYS A 22 11.85 -5.71 -12.87
N LEU A 23 10.99 -6.15 -11.95
CA LEU A 23 9.84 -7.01 -12.24
C LEU A 23 8.56 -6.22 -12.50
N VAL A 24 8.31 -5.12 -11.78
CA VAL A 24 7.08 -4.33 -11.96
C VAL A 24 7.00 -3.74 -13.37
N PRO A 25 8.08 -3.20 -13.97
CA PRO A 25 8.04 -2.82 -15.37
C PRO A 25 7.49 -3.95 -16.22
N LEU A 26 7.97 -5.20 -16.12
CA LEU A 26 7.57 -6.33 -16.98
C LEU A 26 6.06 -6.59 -17.06
N LEU A 27 5.29 -6.17 -16.06
CA LEU A 27 3.84 -6.31 -16.01
C LEU A 27 3.12 -5.39 -17.02
N SER A 28 1.97 -5.86 -17.53
CA SER A 28 1.05 -5.00 -18.29
C SER A 28 0.38 -3.98 -17.36
N ARG A 29 -0.12 -2.87 -17.91
CA ARG A 29 -0.84 -1.85 -17.12
C ARG A 29 -2.00 -2.45 -16.32
N LYS A 30 -2.77 -3.36 -16.92
CA LYS A 30 -3.88 -4.07 -16.27
C LYS A 30 -3.41 -4.98 -15.14
N ALA A 31 -2.25 -5.63 -15.30
CA ALA A 31 -1.66 -6.45 -14.25
C ALA A 31 -1.18 -5.59 -13.07
N CYS A 32 -0.52 -4.46 -13.31
CA CYS A 32 -0.14 -3.50 -12.26
C CYS A 32 -1.37 -3.00 -11.49
N TYR A 33 -2.45 -2.67 -12.19
CA TYR A 33 -3.69 -2.23 -11.55
C TYR A 33 -4.30 -3.32 -10.64
N ARG A 34 -4.41 -4.57 -11.13
CA ARG A 34 -4.91 -5.69 -10.31
C ARG A 34 -4.01 -5.98 -9.11
N LEU A 35 -2.69 -5.89 -9.31
CA LEU A 35 -1.72 -6.05 -8.23
C LEU A 35 -1.87 -4.95 -7.18
N ALA A 36 -2.09 -3.70 -7.58
CA ALA A 36 -2.36 -2.60 -6.65
C ALA A 36 -3.61 -2.85 -5.80
N LEU A 37 -4.71 -3.29 -6.43
CA LEU A 37 -5.95 -3.61 -5.71
C LEU A 37 -5.73 -4.71 -4.67
N LEU A 38 -4.99 -5.76 -5.05
CA LEU A 38 -4.66 -6.87 -4.15
C LEU A 38 -3.77 -6.40 -2.99
N LEU A 39 -2.63 -5.76 -3.30
CA LEU A 39 -1.67 -5.31 -2.30
C LEU A 39 -2.28 -4.26 -1.35
N GLY A 40 -3.05 -3.31 -1.88
CA GLY A 40 -3.75 -2.32 -1.07
C GLY A 40 -4.80 -2.95 -0.16
N SER A 41 -5.58 -3.91 -0.66
CA SER A 41 -6.56 -4.63 0.18
C SER A 41 -5.88 -5.42 1.30
N LEU A 42 -4.78 -6.11 0.99
CA LEU A 42 -3.97 -6.80 2.00
C LEU A 42 -3.37 -5.81 3.00
N GLY A 43 -2.84 -4.67 2.52
CA GLY A 43 -2.30 -3.60 3.35
C GLY A 43 -3.34 -3.09 4.36
N ALA A 44 -4.57 -2.82 3.91
CA ALA A 44 -5.66 -2.36 4.78
C ALA A 44 -6.03 -3.38 5.87
N ILE A 45 -5.84 -4.68 5.63
CA ILE A 45 -6.13 -5.74 6.61
C ILE A 45 -4.95 -5.94 7.58
N LEU A 46 -3.73 -5.97 7.05
CA LEU A 46 -2.52 -6.33 7.80
C LEU A 46 -1.98 -5.15 8.63
N ASP A 47 -2.06 -3.93 8.12
CA ASP A 47 -1.62 -2.72 8.84
C ASP A 47 -2.70 -2.22 9.81
N ARG A 48 -2.86 -2.96 10.92
CA ARG A 48 -3.82 -2.63 11.97
C ARG A 48 -3.63 -1.24 12.56
N ARG A 49 -2.38 -0.77 12.64
CA ARG A 49 -2.05 0.54 13.22
C ARG A 49 -2.44 1.65 12.24
N GLY A 50 -2.01 1.59 10.99
CA GLY A 50 -2.37 2.57 9.98
C GLY A 50 -3.87 2.61 9.71
N ARG A 51 -4.55 1.45 9.65
CA ARG A 51 -6.01 1.39 9.52
C ARG A 51 -6.72 2.13 10.67
N ARG A 52 -6.25 1.97 11.91
CA ARG A 52 -6.81 2.67 13.07
C ARG A 52 -6.65 4.19 12.95
N VAL A 53 -5.46 4.64 12.54
CA VAL A 53 -5.18 6.07 12.31
C VAL A 53 -6.06 6.61 11.20
N ALA A 54 -6.15 5.92 10.07
CA ALA A 54 -6.97 6.34 8.94
C ALA A 54 -8.46 6.45 9.31
N LEU A 55 -9.01 5.46 10.03
CA LEU A 55 -10.39 5.52 10.52
C LEU A 55 -10.62 6.69 11.50
N SER A 56 -9.66 6.95 12.39
CA SER A 56 -9.72 8.10 13.29
C SER A 56 -9.71 9.42 12.52
N ASN A 57 -8.85 9.54 11.51
CA ASN A 57 -8.78 10.73 10.67
C ASN A 57 -10.11 10.97 9.94
N LEU A 58 -10.72 9.93 9.37
CA LEU A 58 -12.01 10.04 8.72
C LEU A 58 -13.14 10.42 9.69
N ARG A 59 -13.12 9.90 10.92
CA ARG A 59 -14.09 10.29 11.95
C ARG A 59 -13.96 11.76 12.35
N VAL A 60 -12.73 12.27 12.46
CA VAL A 60 -12.47 13.69 12.75
C VAL A 60 -12.89 14.58 11.59
N ALA A 61 -12.59 14.17 10.34
CA ALA A 61 -12.85 14.98 9.16
C ALA A 61 -14.33 15.02 8.75
N PHE A 62 -15.04 13.90 8.87
CA PHE A 62 -16.41 13.73 8.34
C PHE A 62 -17.48 13.54 9.44
N GLY A 63 -17.10 13.52 10.71
CA GLY A 63 -18.05 13.28 11.81
C GLY A 63 -18.85 12.00 11.58
N ASP A 64 -20.18 12.12 11.62
CA ASP A 64 -21.14 11.03 11.40
C ASP A 64 -21.83 11.08 10.02
N GLU A 65 -21.38 11.95 9.11
CA GLU A 65 -21.91 12.03 7.73
C GLU A 65 -21.69 10.74 6.95
N ILE A 66 -20.62 10.00 7.28
CA ILE A 66 -20.25 8.74 6.64
C ILE A 66 -20.38 7.60 7.66
N SER A 67 -21.06 6.53 7.27
CA SER A 67 -21.23 5.34 8.11
C SER A 67 -19.88 4.68 8.47
N ALA A 68 -19.88 3.78 9.46
CA ALA A 68 -18.69 3.01 9.81
C ALA A 68 -18.18 2.15 8.64
N GLU A 69 -19.10 1.56 7.88
CA GLU A 69 -18.83 0.76 6.68
C GLU A 69 -18.27 1.65 5.56
N GLY A 70 -18.86 2.83 5.34
CA GLY A 70 -18.36 3.80 4.37
C GLY A 70 -16.93 4.26 4.69
N ARG A 71 -16.64 4.54 5.96
CA ARG A 71 -15.26 4.87 6.40
C ARG A 71 -14.30 3.70 6.17
N ALA A 72 -14.71 2.47 6.48
CA ALA A 72 -13.88 1.29 6.23
C ALA A 72 -13.59 1.07 4.74
N GLN A 73 -14.58 1.35 3.88
CA GLN A 73 -14.42 1.33 2.42
C GLN A 73 -13.41 2.38 1.95
N ILE A 74 -13.56 3.64 2.39
CA ILE A 74 -12.63 4.73 2.03
C ILE A 74 -11.20 4.41 2.48
N VAL A 75 -11.03 3.81 3.67
CA VAL A 75 -9.70 3.36 4.11
C VAL A 75 -9.16 2.30 3.16
N ARG A 76 -9.93 1.27 2.81
CA ARG A 76 -9.49 0.22 1.89
C ARG A 76 -9.09 0.80 0.52
N GLU A 77 -9.89 1.70 -0.03
CA GLU A 77 -9.61 2.39 -1.29
C GLU A 77 -8.36 3.27 -1.19
N SER A 78 -8.16 3.96 -0.07
CA SER A 78 -6.95 4.75 0.17
C SER A 78 -5.67 3.91 0.13
N TYR A 79 -5.69 2.71 0.71
CA TYR A 79 -4.56 1.76 0.61
C TYR A 79 -4.37 1.24 -0.83
N GLN A 80 -5.45 1.00 -1.57
CA GLN A 80 -5.38 0.59 -2.99
C GLN A 80 -4.80 1.71 -3.86
N HIS A 81 -5.21 2.96 -3.65
CA HIS A 81 -4.65 4.12 -4.33
C HIS A 81 -3.17 4.29 -4.00
N PHE A 82 -2.78 4.17 -2.72
CA PHE A 82 -1.37 4.22 -2.33
C PHE A 82 -0.55 3.12 -3.03
N ALA A 83 -1.01 1.87 -3.00
CA ALA A 83 -0.35 0.76 -3.67
C ALA A 83 -0.23 0.99 -5.18
N ARG A 84 -1.26 1.56 -5.81
CA ARG A 84 -1.23 1.94 -7.23
C ARG A 84 -0.17 2.99 -7.50
N THR A 85 -0.11 4.06 -6.73
CA THR A 85 0.91 5.10 -6.88
C THR A 85 2.32 4.53 -6.76
N MET A 86 2.56 3.64 -5.80
CA MET A 86 3.87 2.97 -5.65
C MET A 86 4.22 2.10 -6.86
N LEU A 87 3.28 1.29 -7.35
CA LEU A 87 3.51 0.47 -8.55
C LEU A 87 3.70 1.34 -9.80
N ASP A 88 2.98 2.45 -9.91
CA ASP A 88 3.09 3.39 -11.02
C ASP A 88 4.48 4.05 -11.05
N PHE A 89 5.07 4.37 -9.89
CA PHE A 89 6.47 4.82 -9.84
C PHE A 89 7.44 3.78 -10.38
N PHE A 90 7.29 2.50 -10.02
CA PHE A 90 8.15 1.45 -10.56
C PHE A 90 7.88 1.14 -12.03
N TRP A 91 6.65 1.35 -12.51
CA TRP A 91 6.27 1.14 -13.90
C TRP A 91 6.63 2.32 -14.82
N SER A 92 6.84 3.52 -14.26
CA SER A 92 7.10 4.77 -14.98
C SER A 92 8.20 4.73 -16.06
N PRO A 93 9.27 3.91 -16.02
CA PRO A 93 10.21 3.80 -17.13
C PRO A 93 9.60 3.26 -18.44
N ARG A 94 8.32 2.85 -18.44
CA ARG A 94 7.54 2.44 -19.61
C ARG A 94 6.60 3.52 -20.15
N LEU A 95 6.53 4.69 -19.52
CA LEU A 95 5.84 5.88 -20.02
C LEU A 95 6.71 6.58 -21.07
#